data_AF-A0A1C6BXM6-F1
#
_entry.id   AF-A0A1C6BXM6-F1
#
_cell.length_a   1.000
_cell.length_b   1.000
_cell.length_c   1.000
_cell.angle_alpha   90.00
_cell.angle_beta   90.00
_cell.angle_gamma   90.00
#
_symmetry.space_group_name_H-M   'P 1'
#
loop_
_entity.id
_entity.type
_entity.pdbx_description
1 polymer ?
#
loop_
_entity_poly.entity_id
_entity_poly.type
_entity_poly.pdbx_seq_one_letter_code
_entity_poly.pdbx_strand_id
1 'polypeptide(L)'
;MSDDEAVINMVDSNLQRQQITFSEKAFAYKMKNEAMKRTGGRRKSSQSDYPLKGKKTVEIIGEEFGDSAKQVQRYLKLTDLIPELLEKLDNGELSFNPAVELSYLTIEEQIYRCYGVYTGSPIHFPGTENEEIKP
;
A
#
# COMPACT_ATOMS: atom_id res chain seq x y z
N MET A 1 1.43 19.76 17.17
CA MET A 1 1.02 18.62 16.34
C MET A 1 1.14 19.02 14.90
N SER A 2 2.05 18.39 14.17
CA SER A 2 2.06 18.43 12.70
C SER A 2 0.94 17.54 12.17
N ASP A 3 0.38 17.87 11.00
CA ASP A 3 -0.64 17.03 10.35
C ASP A 3 -0.17 15.58 10.18
N ASP A 4 1.12 15.34 9.91
CA ASP A 4 1.69 13.99 9.79
C ASP A 4 1.74 13.25 11.14
N GLU A 5 1.95 13.95 12.26
CA GLU A 5 1.87 13.35 13.61
C GLU A 5 0.42 12.94 13.94
N ALA A 6 -0.56 13.74 13.50
CA ALA A 6 -1.97 13.39 13.66
C ALA A 6 -2.33 12.13 12.85
N VAL A 7 -1.82 12.01 11.63
CA VAL A 7 -2.00 10.81 10.79
C VAL A 7 -1.39 9.58 11.46
N ILE A 8 -0.16 9.67 11.98
CA ILE A 8 0.49 8.55 12.67
C ILE A 8 -0.36 8.09 13.87
N ASN A 9 -0.74 9.00 14.77
CA ASN A 9 -1.52 8.67 15.96
C ASN A 9 -2.89 8.05 15.63
N MET A 10 -3.55 8.55 14.58
CA MET A 10 -4.83 8.00 14.10
C MET A 10 -4.65 6.56 13.58
N VAL A 11 -3.62 6.34 12.76
CA VAL A 11 -3.33 5.01 12.19
C VAL A 11 -3.01 4.00 13.29
N ASP A 12 -2.26 4.40 14.31
CA ASP A 12 -1.83 3.52 15.40
C ASP A 12 -3.02 3.03 16.23
N SER A 13 -3.95 3.93 16.52
CA SER A 13 -5.21 3.58 17.21
C SER A 13 -6.06 2.61 16.40
N ASN A 14 -6.05 2.74 15.06
CA ASN A 14 -6.79 1.84 14.16
C ASN A 14 -6.13 0.47 14.00
N LEU A 15 -4.80 0.40 14.01
CA LEU A 15 -4.04 -0.86 13.89
C LEU A 15 -4.13 -1.76 15.13
N GLN A 16 -4.48 -1.20 16.30
CA GLN A 16 -4.64 -1.95 17.55
C GLN A 16 -6.02 -2.61 17.72
N ARG A 17 -6.93 -2.47 16.74
CA ARG A 17 -8.28 -3.08 16.80
C ARG A 17 -8.18 -4.62 16.68
N GLN A 18 -9.09 -5.34 17.33
CA GLN A 18 -9.08 -6.81 17.38
C GLN A 18 -9.29 -7.49 16.03
N GLN A 19 -10.01 -6.83 15.10
CA GLN A 19 -10.21 -7.31 13.75
C GLN A 19 -9.79 -6.21 12.78
N ILE A 20 -8.86 -6.54 11.91
CA ILE A 20 -8.39 -5.69 10.83
C ILE A 20 -8.19 -6.57 9.60
N THR A 21 -8.73 -6.14 8.46
CA THR A 21 -8.55 -6.88 7.20
C THR A 21 -7.13 -6.72 6.66
N PHE A 22 -6.76 -7.53 5.66
CA PHE A 22 -5.44 -7.40 5.05
C PHE A 22 -5.30 -6.06 4.33
N SER A 23 -6.35 -5.61 3.64
CA SER A 23 -6.34 -4.32 2.95
C SER A 23 -6.25 -3.15 3.94
N GLU A 24 -7.04 -3.15 5.02
CA GLU A 24 -7.01 -2.11 6.05
C GLU A 24 -5.61 -1.98 6.66
N LYS A 25 -5.00 -3.12 7.02
CA LYS A 25 -3.64 -3.16 7.55
C LYS A 25 -2.60 -2.67 6.54
N ALA A 26 -2.74 -3.02 5.27
CA ALA A 26 -1.87 -2.57 4.19
C ALA A 26 -1.92 -1.04 4.01
N PHE A 27 -3.12 -0.46 3.95
CA PHE A 27 -3.30 0.99 3.81
C PHE A 27 -2.85 1.76 5.06
N ALA A 28 -3.09 1.21 6.26
CA ALA A 28 -2.57 1.76 7.50
C ALA A 28 -1.03 1.83 7.48
N TYR A 29 -0.35 0.73 7.13
CA TYR A 29 1.11 0.72 6.99
C TYR A 29 1.60 1.71 5.93
N LYS A 30 0.88 1.87 4.81
CA LYS A 30 1.22 2.86 3.78
C LYS A 30 1.12 4.28 4.32
N MET A 31 0.01 4.63 4.96
CA MET A 31 -0.19 5.97 5.54
C MET A 31 0.89 6.30 6.57
N LYS A 32 1.18 5.38 7.49
CA LYS A 32 2.23 5.57 8.50
C LYS A 32 3.62 5.70 7.87
N ASN A 33 3.96 4.83 6.92
CA ASN A 33 5.24 4.87 6.23
C ASN A 33 5.46 6.20 5.48
N GLU A 34 4.43 6.71 4.80
CA GLU A 34 4.50 7.99 4.09
C GLU A 34 4.59 9.18 5.07
N ALA A 35 3.80 9.21 6.13
CA ALA A 35 3.87 10.24 7.17
C ALA A 35 5.27 10.28 7.82
N MET A 36 5.79 9.12 8.25
CA MET A 36 7.14 9.03 8.86
C MET A 36 8.25 9.45 7.90
N LYS A 37 8.13 9.20 6.59
CA LYS A 37 9.10 9.68 5.59
C LYS A 37 9.06 11.19 5.42
N ARG A 38 7.89 11.82 5.52
CA ARG A 38 7.73 13.29 5.44
C ARG A 38 8.29 13.97 6.68
N THR A 39 7.95 13.46 7.87
CA THR A 39 8.47 13.98 9.15
C THR A 39 9.98 13.74 9.30
N GLY A 40 10.52 12.68 8.70
CA GLY A 40 11.95 12.35 8.74
C GLY A 40 12.88 13.30 7.95
N GLY A 41 12.32 14.24 7.17
CA GLY A 41 13.07 15.24 6.41
C GLY A 41 13.91 14.68 5.24
N ARG A 42 14.18 15.53 4.24
CA ARG A 42 15.16 15.21 3.18
C ARG A 42 16.54 15.21 3.81
N ARG A 43 17.23 14.06 3.83
CA ARG A 43 18.62 13.92 4.30
C ARG A 43 19.44 15.08 3.75
N LYS A 44 19.81 16.05 4.60
CA LYS A 44 20.92 16.94 4.27
C LYS A 44 22.15 16.06 4.30
N SER A 45 22.83 15.97 3.17
CA SER A 45 24.17 15.43 3.08
C SER A 45 25.02 16.07 4.18
N SER A 46 25.85 15.24 4.82
CA SER A 46 26.75 15.57 5.94
C SER A 46 26.13 15.41 7.34
N GLN A 47 26.65 14.37 8.00
CA GLN A 47 26.79 14.23 9.45
C GLN A 47 25.51 14.00 10.27
N SER A 48 25.59 12.92 11.03
CA SER A 48 24.73 12.46 12.11
C SER A 48 24.11 13.57 12.96
N ASP A 49 22.78 13.51 13.17
CA ASP A 49 22.13 13.62 14.50
C ASP A 49 20.59 13.37 14.44
N TYR A 50 20.20 12.06 14.40
CA TYR A 50 19.00 11.35 14.94
C TYR A 50 17.50 11.71 14.59
N PRO A 51 16.50 10.76 14.65
CA PRO A 51 16.52 9.50 15.39
C PRO A 51 15.90 8.23 14.71
N LEU A 52 16.20 7.92 13.45
CA LEU A 52 16.13 6.51 13.04
C LEU A 52 17.47 5.90 13.47
N LYS A 53 17.48 5.02 14.47
CA LYS A 53 18.69 4.39 15.06
C LYS A 53 19.42 3.47 14.07
N GLY A 54 19.80 3.98 12.90
CA GLY A 54 20.17 3.21 11.70
C GLY A 54 19.03 2.43 11.05
N LYS A 55 17.82 2.46 11.62
CA LYS A 55 16.70 1.61 11.19
C LYS A 55 15.91 2.20 10.03
N LYS A 56 15.39 1.34 9.14
CA LYS A 56 14.46 1.75 8.09
C LYS A 56 13.05 1.95 8.68
N THR A 57 12.24 2.83 8.08
CA THR A 57 10.85 3.07 8.51
C THR A 57 10.04 1.78 8.66
N VAL A 58 10.22 0.83 7.74
CA VAL A 58 9.55 -0.49 7.77
C VAL A 58 9.99 -1.37 8.94
N GLU A 59 11.20 -1.19 9.47
CA GLU A 59 11.67 -1.90 10.66
C GLU A 59 11.01 -1.34 11.91
N ILE A 60 10.83 -0.01 11.98
CA ILE A 60 10.14 0.64 13.09
C ILE A 60 8.67 0.24 13.14
N ILE A 61 7.97 0.32 12.00
CA ILE A 61 6.57 -0.13 11.91
C ILE A 61 6.46 -1.61 12.32
N GLY A 62 7.40 -2.45 11.87
CA GLY A 62 7.41 -3.86 12.22
C GLY A 62 7.57 -4.11 13.72
N GLU A 63 8.54 -3.43 14.35
CA GLU A 63 8.80 -3.53 15.79
C GLU A 63 7.61 -3.11 16.65
N GLU A 64 6.85 -2.12 16.18
CA GLU A 64 5.70 -1.58 16.90
C GLU A 64 4.46 -2.47 16.83
N PHE A 65 4.20 -3.09 15.67
CA PHE A 65 3.02 -3.91 15.44
C PHE A 65 3.29 -5.42 15.45
N GLY A 66 4.50 -5.83 15.85
CA GLY A 66 4.89 -7.25 15.97
C GLY A 66 5.12 -7.97 14.64
N ASP A 67 5.34 -7.23 13.56
CA ASP A 67 5.62 -7.78 12.22
C ASP A 67 7.10 -7.69 11.88
N SER A 68 7.61 -8.63 11.08
CA SER A 68 8.96 -8.46 10.51
C SER A 68 8.97 -7.33 9.48
N ALA A 69 10.12 -6.67 9.29
CA ALA A 69 10.29 -5.65 8.25
C ALA A 69 9.92 -6.18 6.84
N LYS A 70 10.16 -7.47 6.58
CA LYS A 70 9.75 -8.13 5.34
C LYS A 70 8.22 -8.22 5.24
N GLN A 71 7.54 -8.55 6.32
CA GLN A 71 6.08 -8.62 6.34
C GLN A 71 5.46 -7.23 6.13
N VAL A 72 6.01 -6.18 6.77
CA VAL A 72 5.59 -4.78 6.51
C VAL A 72 5.75 -4.42 5.04
N GLN A 73 6.87 -4.76 4.40
CA GLN A 73 7.07 -4.53 2.97
C GLN A 73 6.05 -5.26 2.09
N ARG A 74 5.67 -6.49 2.45
CA ARG A 74 4.64 -7.26 1.74
C ARG A 74 3.26 -6.62 1.86
N TYR A 75 2.89 -6.14 3.04
CA TYR A 75 1.67 -5.35 3.24
C TYR A 75 1.69 -4.04 2.44
N LEU A 76 2.81 -3.31 2.43
CA LEU A 76 2.94 -2.13 1.58
C LEU A 76 2.72 -2.48 0.10
N LYS A 77 3.20 -3.64 -0.33
CA LYS A 77 3.00 -4.13 -1.69
C LYS A 77 1.57 -4.52 -2.02
N LEU A 78 0.78 -5.02 -1.08
CA LEU A 78 -0.65 -5.24 -1.31
C LEU A 78 -1.40 -3.97 -1.74
N THR A 79 -0.90 -2.77 -1.41
CA THR A 79 -1.54 -1.52 -1.86
C THR A 79 -1.36 -1.22 -3.35
N ASP A 80 -0.60 -2.04 -4.07
CA ASP A 80 -0.44 -2.02 -5.53
C ASP A 80 -1.37 -3.03 -6.23
N LEU A 81 -2.19 -3.78 -5.48
CA LEU A 81 -3.22 -4.65 -6.06
C LEU A 81 -4.41 -3.85 -6.57
N ILE A 82 -5.04 -4.35 -7.64
CA ILE A 82 -6.35 -3.84 -8.07
C ILE A 82 -7.43 -4.09 -7.00
N PRO A 83 -8.46 -3.23 -6.90
CA PRO A 83 -9.50 -3.33 -5.88
C PRO A 83 -10.16 -4.70 -5.77
N GLU A 84 -10.40 -5.37 -6.90
CA GLU A 84 -11.13 -6.63 -6.95
C GLU A 84 -10.30 -7.81 -6.41
N LEU A 85 -8.98 -7.77 -6.58
CA LEU A 85 -8.08 -8.75 -5.95
C LEU A 85 -7.92 -8.50 -4.45
N LEU A 86 -7.96 -7.24 -4.02
CA LEU A 86 -7.96 -6.88 -2.59
C LEU A 86 -9.24 -7.33 -1.90
N GLU A 87 -10.40 -7.14 -2.52
CA GLU A 87 -11.67 -7.63 -2.00
C GLU A 87 -11.67 -9.15 -1.86
N LYS A 88 -11.18 -9.87 -2.87
CA LYS A 88 -11.00 -11.33 -2.81
C LYS A 88 -10.08 -11.78 -1.67
N LEU A 89 -9.02 -11.01 -1.38
CA LEU A 89 -8.12 -11.28 -0.27
C LEU A 89 -8.84 -11.13 1.08
N ASP A 90 -9.58 -10.04 1.24
CA ASP A 90 -10.30 -9.76 2.50
C ASP A 90 -11.48 -10.73 2.73
N ASN A 91 -12.13 -11.19 1.65
CA ASN A 91 -13.18 -12.22 1.72
C ASN A 91 -12.62 -13.65 1.93
N GLY A 92 -11.30 -13.83 1.91
CA GLY A 92 -10.63 -15.12 2.06
C GLY A 92 -10.67 -16.03 0.82
N GLU A 93 -11.12 -15.50 -0.32
CA GLU A 93 -11.09 -16.19 -1.62
C GLU A 93 -9.68 -16.23 -2.21
N LEU A 94 -8.83 -15.26 -1.86
CA LEU A 94 -7.44 -15.16 -2.27
C LEU A 94 -6.54 -15.21 -1.02
N SER A 95 -5.56 -16.12 -1.01
CA SER A 95 -4.60 -16.18 0.10
C SER A 95 -3.57 -15.05 0.03
N PHE A 96 -3.04 -14.65 1.18
CA PHE A 96 -2.06 -13.56 1.31
C PHE A 96 -0.81 -13.72 0.43
N ASN A 97 -0.25 -14.94 0.33
CA ASN A 97 0.96 -15.18 -0.47
C ASN A 97 0.73 -14.92 -1.98
N PRO A 98 -0.27 -15.55 -2.62
CA PRO A 98 -0.66 -15.21 -3.99
C PRO A 98 -0.99 -13.73 -4.20
N ALA A 99 -1.70 -13.11 -3.26
CA ALA A 99 -2.02 -11.68 -3.34
C ALA A 99 -0.75 -10.81 -3.41
N VAL A 100 0.24 -11.12 -2.57
CA VAL A 100 1.54 -10.42 -2.62
C VAL A 100 2.24 -10.66 -3.96
N GLU A 101 2.25 -11.87 -4.50
CA GLU A 101 2.87 -12.14 -5.81
C GLU A 101 2.19 -11.37 -6.95
N LEU A 102 0.85 -11.33 -6.96
CA LEU A 102 0.05 -10.57 -7.92
C LEU A 102 0.34 -9.06 -7.84
N SER A 103 0.64 -8.53 -6.65
CA SER A 103 0.96 -7.11 -6.46
C SER A 103 2.28 -6.66 -7.12
N TYR A 104 3.13 -7.60 -7.55
CA TYR A 104 4.34 -7.28 -8.32
C TYR A 104 4.11 -7.19 -9.83
N LEU A 105 2.92 -7.60 -10.31
CA LEU A 105 2.55 -7.56 -11.71
C LEU A 105 2.03 -6.18 -12.11
N THR A 106 2.02 -5.90 -13.40
CA THR A 106 1.37 -4.70 -13.93
C THR A 106 -0.15 -4.77 -13.70
N ILE A 107 -0.82 -3.61 -13.71
CA ILE A 107 -2.28 -3.54 -13.57
C ILE A 107 -2.96 -4.40 -14.65
N GLU A 108 -2.47 -4.39 -15.89
CA GLU A 108 -2.99 -5.20 -17.00
C GLU A 108 -2.88 -6.70 -16.73
N GLU A 109 -1.74 -7.15 -16.24
CA GLU A 109 -1.51 -8.56 -15.89
C GLU A 109 -2.38 -9.00 -14.70
N GLN A 110 -2.61 -8.10 -13.73
CA GLN A 110 -3.50 -8.36 -12.60
C GLN A 110 -4.96 -8.50 -13.07
N ILE A 111 -5.43 -7.59 -13.93
CA ILE A 111 -6.77 -7.67 -14.55
C ILE A 111 -6.90 -8.98 -15.34
N TYR A 112 -5.90 -9.31 -16.16
CA TYR A 112 -5.87 -10.56 -16.91
C TYR A 112 -6.01 -11.79 -15.99
N ARG A 113 -5.25 -11.83 -14.89
CA ARG A 113 -5.31 -12.95 -13.93
C ARG A 113 -6.58 -12.98 -13.10
N CYS A 114 -7.20 -11.83 -12.85
CA CYS A 114 -8.44 -11.73 -12.09
C CYS A 114 -9.65 -12.22 -12.91
N TYR A 115 -9.74 -11.82 -14.19
CA TYR A 115 -10.93 -12.06 -15.02
C TYR A 115 -10.71 -13.08 -16.15
N GLY A 116 -9.47 -13.47 -16.43
CA GLY A 116 -9.13 -14.41 -17.50
C GLY A 116 -9.23 -13.84 -18.93
N VAL A 117 -9.35 -12.52 -19.09
CA VAL A 117 -9.60 -11.88 -20.41
C VAL A 117 -8.33 -11.21 -20.93
N TYR A 118 -7.71 -11.78 -21.97
CA TYR A 118 -6.53 -11.18 -22.62
C TYR A 118 -6.98 -9.96 -23.42
N THR A 119 -6.92 -8.76 -22.83
CA THR A 119 -7.25 -7.52 -23.56
C THR A 119 -6.05 -7.11 -24.43
N GLY A 120 -5.81 -7.86 -25.51
CA GLY A 120 -4.91 -7.45 -26.60
C GLY A 120 -5.50 -6.30 -27.45
N SER A 121 -6.35 -5.47 -26.87
CA SER A 121 -7.01 -4.33 -27.51
C SER A 121 -6.98 -3.14 -26.54
N PRO A 122 -6.79 -1.91 -27.04
CA PRO A 122 -6.69 -0.72 -26.21
C PRO A 122 -7.90 -0.63 -25.28
N ILE A 123 -7.64 -0.48 -23.99
CA ILE A 123 -8.63 -0.25 -22.95
C ILE A 123 -9.46 0.99 -23.30
N HIS A 124 -10.73 0.78 -23.67
CA HIS A 124 -11.75 1.83 -23.58
C HIS A 124 -12.39 1.71 -22.20
N PHE A 125 -12.11 2.68 -21.33
CA PHE A 125 -12.81 2.78 -20.05
C PHE A 125 -14.27 3.16 -20.31
N PRO A 126 -15.27 2.48 -19.73
CA PRO A 126 -16.64 2.93 -19.79
C PRO A 126 -16.75 4.22 -18.98
N GLY A 127 -16.83 5.36 -19.68
CA GLY A 127 -16.83 6.70 -19.08
C GLY A 127 -15.95 7.73 -19.80
N THR A 128 -15.11 7.33 -20.76
CA THR A 128 -14.44 8.27 -21.67
C THR A 128 -15.23 8.35 -22.97
N GLU A 129 -16.42 8.93 -22.95
CA GLU A 129 -17.07 9.36 -24.18
C GLU A 129 -16.18 10.44 -24.83
N ASN A 130 -15.84 10.19 -26.09
CA ASN A 130 -15.09 11.10 -26.93
C ASN A 130 -15.84 12.43 -27.04
N GLU A 131 -15.38 13.47 -26.33
CA GLU A 131 -15.66 14.83 -26.78
C GLU A 131 -14.85 15.08 -28.06
N GLU A 132 -15.41 14.64 -29.18
CA GLU A 132 -15.10 15.23 -30.48
C GLU A 132 -15.45 16.72 -30.40
N ILE A 133 -14.45 17.56 -30.12
CA ILE A 133 -14.57 18.98 -30.39
C ILE A 133 -14.43 19.16 -31.92
N LYS A 134 -15.57 19.33 -32.58
CA LYS A 134 -15.72 20.01 -33.87
C LYS A 134 -16.94 20.91 -33.80
N PRO A 135 -16.95 22.09 -34.44
CA PRO A 135 -16.22 22.42 -35.67
C PRO A 135 -14.96 23.26 -35.51
#